data_AF-A0A221UVQ2-F1
#
_entry.id   AF-A0A221UVQ2-F1
#
_cell.length_a   1.000
_cell.length_b   1.000
_cell.length_c   1.000
_cell.angle_alpha   90.00
_cell.angle_beta   90.00
_cell.angle_gamma   90.00
#
_symmetry.space_group_name_H-M   'P 1'
#
loop_
_entity.id
_entity.type
_entity.pdbx_description
1 polymer ?
#
loop_
_entity_poly.entity_id
_entity_poly.type
_entity_poly.pdbx_seq_one_letter_code
_entity_poly.pdbx_strand_id
1 'polypeptide(L)'
;MKTNRQLIAPMKLLLLVLTFAIFPNSSFSQDNSNSENKELLNIGFVLYTKSNTPGTLFARWNYGNAYSGPGIATGGPKESGYVGNYHVRYFFENGDFSDEYDLVIEKTGNFYDVSWLIKGKVAAKGVGMEVENGLAVGWRRVTD
;
A
#
# COMPACT_ATOMS: atom_id res chain seq x y z
N MET A 1 -0.98 -35.03 -66.44
CA MET A 1 -0.67 -34.11 -65.32
C MET A 1 -1.96 -33.95 -64.51
N LYS A 2 -2.04 -34.60 -63.33
CA LYS A 2 -3.09 -34.38 -62.32
C LYS A 2 -2.92 -32.92 -61.79
N THR A 3 -3.90 -32.18 -61.26
CA THR A 3 -4.86 -32.57 -60.22
C THR A 3 -5.91 -31.46 -60.02
N ASN A 4 -7.16 -31.87 -59.78
CA ASN A 4 -8.21 -31.32 -58.91
C ASN A 4 -8.15 -29.84 -58.47
N ARG A 5 -9.20 -29.09 -58.83
CA ARG A 5 -9.69 -27.95 -58.04
C ARG A 5 -10.71 -28.46 -57.02
N GLN A 6 -10.28 -28.55 -55.77
CA GLN A 6 -11.13 -28.87 -54.62
C GLN A 6 -11.88 -27.62 -54.16
N LEU A 7 -13.20 -27.76 -53.96
CA LEU A 7 -14.01 -26.88 -53.12
C LEU A 7 -13.55 -27.01 -51.67
N ILE A 8 -13.37 -25.90 -50.96
CA ILE A 8 -13.43 -25.89 -49.49
C ILE A 8 -14.36 -24.74 -49.06
N ALA A 9 -15.36 -25.13 -48.28
CA ALA A 9 -16.46 -24.37 -47.72
C ALA A 9 -15.99 -23.39 -46.62
N PRO A 10 -16.88 -22.53 -46.07
CA PRO A 10 -16.51 -21.27 -45.44
C PRO A 10 -15.94 -21.42 -44.02
N MET A 11 -15.10 -20.43 -43.70
CA MET A 11 -14.54 -20.09 -42.40
C MET A 11 -15.59 -20.22 -41.27
N LYS A 12 -15.49 -21.30 -40.48
CA LYS A 12 -16.20 -21.40 -39.20
C LYS A 12 -15.64 -20.35 -38.26
N LEU A 13 -16.43 -19.29 -38.05
CA LEU A 13 -16.25 -18.30 -37.00
C LEU A 13 -16.34 -19.03 -35.65
N LEU A 14 -15.20 -19.28 -35.02
CA LEU A 14 -15.13 -19.88 -33.69
C LEU A 14 -15.50 -18.78 -32.68
N LEU A 15 -16.72 -18.81 -32.18
CA LEU A 15 -17.19 -17.92 -31.12
C LEU A 15 -16.54 -18.38 -29.80
N LEU A 16 -15.49 -17.68 -29.35
CA LEU A 16 -14.90 -17.90 -28.03
C LEU A 16 -15.83 -17.27 -26.98
N VAL A 17 -16.60 -18.10 -26.29
CA VAL A 17 -17.37 -17.68 -25.12
C VAL A 17 -16.39 -17.42 -23.98
N LEU A 18 -16.04 -16.15 -23.76
CA LEU A 18 -15.44 -15.73 -22.49
C LEU A 18 -16.52 -15.90 -21.41
N THR A 19 -16.42 -16.98 -20.64
CA THR A 19 -17.13 -17.09 -19.37
C THR A 19 -16.57 -16.03 -18.44
N PHE A 20 -17.26 -14.89 -18.35
CA PHE A 20 -17.12 -14.00 -17.21
C PHE A 20 -17.54 -14.80 -15.97
N ALA A 21 -16.57 -15.29 -15.22
CA ALA A 21 -16.81 -15.64 -13.83
C ALA A 21 -17.29 -14.34 -13.16
N ILE A 22 -18.59 -14.29 -12.87
CA ILE A 22 -19.18 -13.27 -12.02
C ILE A 22 -18.59 -13.52 -10.64
N PHE A 23 -17.45 -12.89 -10.35
CA PHE A 23 -17.06 -12.70 -8.96
C PHE A 23 -18.20 -11.93 -8.31
N PRO A 24 -18.66 -12.33 -7.10
CA PRO A 24 -19.55 -11.46 -6.36
C PRO A 24 -18.82 -10.13 -6.20
N ASN A 25 -19.37 -9.07 -6.79
CA ASN A 25 -19.08 -7.73 -6.33
C ASN A 25 -19.35 -7.79 -4.83
N SER A 26 -18.31 -7.74 -4.01
CA SER A 26 -18.46 -7.29 -2.65
C SER A 26 -18.89 -5.85 -2.80
N SER A 27 -20.20 -5.64 -2.83
CA SER A 27 -20.80 -4.33 -2.66
C SER A 27 -20.23 -3.82 -1.35
N PHE A 28 -19.26 -2.91 -1.42
CA PHE A 28 -18.92 -2.07 -0.30
C PHE A 28 -20.23 -1.40 0.07
N SER A 29 -20.79 -1.80 1.21
CA SER A 29 -21.89 -1.09 1.82
C SER A 29 -21.33 0.29 2.16
N GLN A 30 -21.63 1.27 1.32
CA GLN A 30 -21.64 2.66 1.75
C GLN A 30 -22.75 2.75 2.78
N ASP A 31 -22.39 2.50 4.03
CA ASP A 31 -23.26 2.75 5.16
C ASP A 31 -23.49 4.26 5.21
N ASN A 32 -24.64 4.69 4.69
CA ASN A 32 -25.20 6.02 4.87
C ASN A 32 -25.64 6.14 6.34
N SER A 33 -24.67 6.18 7.24
CA SER A 33 -24.88 6.64 8.60
C SER A 33 -24.68 8.15 8.63
N ASN A 34 -25.62 8.82 9.29
CA ASN A 34 -25.64 10.26 9.56
C ASN A 34 -24.23 10.85 9.71
N SER A 35 -23.98 11.97 9.03
CA SER A 35 -22.78 12.79 9.21
C SER A 35 -22.78 13.44 10.60
N GLU A 36 -22.58 12.64 11.64
CA GLU A 36 -21.94 13.12 12.84
C GLU A 36 -20.53 13.53 12.44
N ASN A 37 -20.13 14.75 12.79
CA ASN A 37 -18.76 15.21 12.70
C ASN A 37 -17.91 14.38 13.68
N LYS A 38 -17.63 13.13 13.31
CA LYS A 38 -16.87 12.20 14.12
C LYS A 38 -15.43 12.66 14.09
N GLU A 39 -14.98 13.20 15.21
CA GLU A 39 -13.58 13.57 15.39
C GLU A 39 -12.71 12.36 15.06
N LEU A 40 -11.78 12.56 14.13
CA LEU A 40 -10.88 11.50 13.68
C LEU A 40 -9.97 11.11 14.84
N LEU A 41 -9.85 9.81 15.09
CA LEU A 41 -8.84 9.33 16.02
C LEU A 41 -7.46 9.72 15.47
N ASN A 42 -6.69 10.47 16.27
CA ASN A 42 -5.33 10.86 15.93
C ASN A 42 -4.34 9.69 16.10
N ILE A 43 -4.64 8.57 15.44
CA ILE A 43 -3.81 7.37 15.38
C ILE A 43 -3.90 6.77 13.99
N GLY A 44 -2.90 5.98 13.63
CA GLY A 44 -2.91 5.22 12.41
C GLY A 44 -2.08 3.96 12.53
N PHE A 45 -2.04 3.24 11.42
CA PHE A 45 -1.27 2.02 11.29
C PHE A 45 -0.55 2.02 9.94
N VAL A 46 0.64 1.44 9.89
CA VAL A 46 1.33 1.14 8.62
C VAL A 46 2.03 -0.20 8.71
N LEU A 47 1.90 -0.98 7.64
CA LEU A 47 2.71 -2.17 7.42
C LEU A 47 3.76 -1.84 6.35
N TYR A 48 5.03 -1.95 6.72
CA TYR A 48 6.13 -1.89 5.77
C TYR A 48 6.56 -3.29 5.37
N THR A 49 6.77 -3.51 4.07
CA THR A 49 7.32 -4.76 3.54
C THR A 49 8.54 -4.46 2.68
N LYS A 50 9.52 -5.36 2.70
CA LYS A 50 10.72 -5.22 1.86
C LYS A 50 10.31 -5.38 0.39
N SER A 51 10.87 -4.53 -0.46
CA SER A 51 10.76 -4.69 -1.91
C SER A 51 11.94 -5.50 -2.47
N ASN A 52 11.90 -5.80 -3.76
CA ASN A 52 13.00 -6.45 -4.47
C ASN A 52 14.19 -5.51 -4.75
N THR A 53 14.06 -4.22 -4.44
CA THR A 53 15.11 -3.21 -4.60
C THR A 53 15.73 -2.88 -3.24
N PRO A 54 17.05 -3.02 -3.06
CA PRO A 54 17.71 -2.68 -1.80
C PRO A 54 17.48 -1.20 -1.41
N GLY A 55 17.26 -0.95 -0.13
CA GLY A 55 16.99 0.40 0.39
C GLY A 55 15.58 0.93 0.11
N THR A 56 14.66 0.07 -0.37
CA THR A 56 13.26 0.46 -0.61
C THR A 56 12.25 -0.47 0.07
N LEU A 57 11.20 0.13 0.62
CA LEU A 57 10.09 -0.55 1.29
C LEU A 57 8.77 -0.17 0.62
N PHE A 58 7.84 -1.12 0.54
CA PHE A 58 6.43 -0.81 0.28
C PHE A 58 5.72 -0.52 1.59
N ALA A 59 4.66 0.28 1.54
CA ALA A 59 3.82 0.58 2.68
C ALA A 59 2.33 0.36 2.35
N ARG A 60 1.57 -0.10 3.33
CA ARG A 60 0.10 -0.02 3.37
C ARG A 60 -0.29 0.69 4.65
N TRP A 61 -0.95 1.84 4.53
CA TRP A 61 -1.19 2.74 5.66
C TRP A 61 -2.68 3.00 5.88
N ASN A 62 -3.02 3.39 7.10
CA ASN A 62 -4.33 3.86 7.53
C ASN A 62 -4.18 5.02 8.53
N TYR A 63 -5.12 5.98 8.51
CA TYR A 63 -5.27 7.02 9.52
C TYR A 63 -6.73 7.10 9.99
N GLY A 64 -6.94 6.94 11.30
CA GLY A 64 -8.23 7.07 11.97
C GLY A 64 -9.34 6.17 11.43
N ASN A 65 -9.01 5.08 10.70
CA ASN A 65 -9.94 4.28 9.90
C ASN A 65 -10.73 5.07 8.84
N ALA A 66 -10.32 6.31 8.53
CA ALA A 66 -10.99 7.18 7.56
C ALA A 66 -10.21 7.30 6.24
N TYR A 67 -8.89 7.23 6.31
CA TYR A 67 -8.01 7.33 5.15
C TYR A 67 -7.06 6.13 5.10
N SER A 68 -6.75 5.65 3.90
CA SER A 68 -5.78 4.58 3.67
C SER A 68 -5.20 4.66 2.27
N GLY A 69 -4.13 3.90 2.07
CA GLY A 69 -3.61 3.63 0.74
C GLY A 69 -2.24 2.99 0.72
N PRO A 70 -1.61 2.96 -0.46
CA PRO A 70 -0.25 2.49 -0.61
C PRO A 70 0.77 3.58 -0.28
N GLY A 71 2.02 3.17 -0.11
CA GLY A 71 3.17 4.06 -0.06
C GLY A 71 4.46 3.38 -0.48
N ILE A 72 5.49 4.18 -0.69
CA ILE A 72 6.83 3.71 -1.03
C ILE A 72 7.87 4.52 -0.26
N ALA A 73 8.76 3.82 0.44
CA ALA A 73 9.92 4.40 1.11
C ALA A 73 11.18 4.07 0.30
N THR A 74 12.06 5.05 0.13
CA THR A 74 13.27 4.93 -0.70
C THR A 74 14.49 5.58 -0.05
N GLY A 75 15.69 5.27 -0.53
CA GLY A 75 16.93 5.88 -0.02
C GLY A 75 17.44 5.29 1.29
N GLY A 76 16.81 4.23 1.78
CA GLY A 76 17.24 3.53 2.99
C GLY A 76 18.52 2.73 2.82
N PRO A 77 19.03 2.14 3.92
CA PRO A 77 20.22 1.29 3.88
C PRO A 77 20.03 0.11 2.94
N LYS A 78 21.11 -0.23 2.23
CA LYS A 78 21.15 -1.42 1.36
C LYS A 78 21.27 -2.72 2.13
N GLU A 79 21.63 -2.62 3.42
CA GLU A 79 21.75 -3.73 4.35
C GLU A 79 20.38 -4.37 4.63
N SER A 80 20.40 -5.62 5.10
CA SER A 80 19.18 -6.35 5.40
C SER A 80 18.51 -5.80 6.66
N GLY A 81 17.21 -5.46 6.58
CA GLY A 81 16.44 -5.01 7.73
C GLY A 81 15.45 -3.90 7.40
N TYR A 82 14.95 -3.25 8.46
CA TYR A 82 14.09 -2.06 8.37
C TYR A 82 14.75 -0.81 8.97
N VAL A 83 15.83 -0.96 9.75
CA VAL A 83 16.51 0.16 10.40
C VAL A 83 17.12 1.06 9.35
N GLY A 84 16.89 2.37 9.48
CA GLY A 84 17.49 3.36 8.59
C GLY A 84 16.65 4.62 8.39
N ASN A 85 17.19 5.49 7.54
CA ASN A 85 16.55 6.73 7.12
C ASN A 85 16.06 6.60 5.68
N TYR A 86 14.80 6.93 5.44
CA TYR A 86 14.15 6.82 4.14
C TYR A 86 13.45 8.14 3.79
N HIS A 87 13.21 8.36 2.51
CA HIS A 87 12.17 9.29 2.02
C HIS A 87 10.93 8.48 1.69
N VAL A 88 9.81 8.73 2.36
CA VAL A 88 8.54 8.00 2.15
C VAL A 88 7.47 8.88 1.53
N ARG A 89 6.77 8.35 0.54
CA ARG A 89 5.58 8.97 -0.09
C ARG A 89 4.38 8.07 0.08
N TYR A 90 3.26 8.66 0.47
CA TYR A 90 1.97 8.01 0.65
C TYR A 90 0.96 8.52 -0.36
N PHE A 91 0.08 7.62 -0.75
CA PHE A 91 -1.00 7.88 -1.69
C PHE A 91 -2.30 7.36 -1.09
N PHE A 92 -3.42 7.96 -1.49
CA PHE A 92 -4.75 7.40 -1.23
C PHE A 92 -5.01 6.19 -2.14
N GLU A 93 -6.05 5.42 -1.86
CA GLU A 93 -6.41 4.23 -2.66
C GLU A 93 -6.67 4.55 -4.14
N ASN A 94 -7.13 5.76 -4.46
CA ASN A 94 -7.35 6.21 -5.84
C ASN A 94 -6.05 6.60 -6.58
N GLY A 95 -4.89 6.54 -5.89
CA GLY A 95 -3.58 6.89 -6.43
C GLY A 95 -3.19 8.36 -6.25
N ASP A 96 -4.08 9.20 -5.72
CA ASP A 96 -3.74 10.61 -5.45
C ASP A 96 -2.70 10.71 -4.33
N PHE A 97 -1.81 11.69 -4.45
CA PHE A 97 -0.82 11.98 -3.42
C PHE A 97 -1.49 12.40 -2.11
N SER A 98 -1.04 11.83 -0.99
CA SER A 98 -1.47 12.22 0.36
C SER A 98 -0.40 13.10 1.02
N ASP A 99 0.74 12.50 1.36
CA ASP A 99 1.78 13.14 2.15
C ASP A 99 3.15 12.51 1.86
N GLU A 100 4.22 13.21 2.23
CA GLU A 100 5.58 12.67 2.23
C GLU A 100 6.36 13.12 3.46
N TYR A 101 7.34 12.31 3.85
CA TYR A 101 8.13 12.51 5.06
C TYR A 101 9.56 12.00 4.89
N ASP A 102 10.47 12.59 5.67
CA ASP A 102 11.68 11.90 6.07
C ASP A 102 11.30 10.87 7.14
N LEU A 103 11.52 9.60 6.88
CA LEU A 103 11.17 8.48 7.75
C LEU A 103 12.43 7.93 8.43
N VAL A 104 12.40 7.84 9.75
CA VAL A 104 13.48 7.28 10.56
C VAL A 104 12.95 6.06 11.28
N ILE A 105 13.59 4.90 11.07
CA ILE A 105 13.26 3.64 11.74
C ILE A 105 14.48 3.22 12.56
N GLU A 106 14.31 3.10 13.88
CA GLU A 106 15.34 2.69 14.82
C GLU A 106 14.90 1.42 15.55
N LYS A 107 15.83 0.51 15.84
CA LYS A 107 15.53 -0.71 16.59
C LYS A 107 15.82 -0.51 18.08
N THR A 108 14.80 -0.72 18.90
CA THR A 108 14.85 -0.56 20.36
C THR A 108 14.50 -1.91 21.01
N GLY A 109 15.52 -2.74 21.22
CA GLY A 109 15.35 -4.11 21.70
C GLY A 109 14.63 -4.99 20.68
N ASN A 110 13.46 -5.51 21.05
CA ASN A 110 12.60 -6.33 20.18
C ASN A 110 11.60 -5.51 19.36
N PHE A 111 11.51 -4.20 19.62
CA PHE A 111 10.59 -3.28 18.97
C PHE A 111 11.35 -2.26 18.13
N TYR A 112 10.59 -1.40 17.46
CA TYR A 112 11.09 -0.31 16.64
C TYR A 112 10.48 1.01 17.07
N ASP A 113 11.30 2.04 17.17
CA ASP A 113 10.83 3.42 17.22
C ASP A 113 10.82 3.97 15.79
N VAL A 114 9.70 4.60 15.42
CA VAL A 114 9.51 5.13 14.07
C VAL A 114 9.09 6.58 14.15
N SER A 115 9.79 7.44 13.42
CA SER A 115 9.50 8.87 13.35
C SER A 115 9.31 9.32 11.91
N TRP A 116 8.30 10.15 11.70
CA TRP A 116 8.06 10.84 10.42
C TRP A 116 8.32 12.31 10.62
N LEU A 117 9.19 12.89 9.80
CA LEU A 117 9.64 14.27 9.93
C LEU A 117 9.26 15.09 8.69
N ILE A 118 8.97 16.36 8.94
CA ILE A 118 8.80 17.39 7.92
C ILE A 118 9.84 18.46 8.22
N LYS A 119 10.78 18.68 7.30
CA LYS A 119 11.86 19.67 7.44
C LYS A 119 12.64 19.50 8.76
N GLY A 120 12.95 18.24 9.11
CA GLY A 120 13.68 17.88 10.33
C GLY A 120 12.90 17.98 11.64
N LYS A 121 11.60 18.34 11.61
CA LYS A 121 10.74 18.34 12.80
C LYS A 121 9.84 17.11 12.80
N VAL A 122 9.70 16.46 13.96
CA VAL A 122 8.87 15.25 14.09
C VAL A 122 7.39 15.61 13.99
N ALA A 123 6.73 15.13 12.95
CA ALA A 123 5.29 15.31 12.69
C ALA A 123 4.45 14.13 13.19
N ALA A 124 5.03 12.92 13.25
CA ALA A 124 4.39 11.74 13.82
C ALA A 124 5.41 10.81 14.47
N LYS A 125 4.96 10.03 15.45
CA LYS A 125 5.74 8.99 16.11
C LYS A 125 4.96 7.69 16.18
N GLY A 126 5.66 6.58 16.14
CA GLY A 126 5.08 5.25 16.21
C GLY A 126 6.02 4.24 16.83
N VAL A 127 5.43 3.11 17.21
CA VAL A 127 6.14 1.93 17.72
C VAL A 127 5.76 0.75 16.85
N GLY A 128 6.77 -0.03 16.47
CA GLY A 128 6.60 -1.16 15.59
C GLY A 128 7.18 -2.46 16.10
N MET A 129 6.73 -3.55 15.49
CA MET A 129 7.29 -4.89 15.66
C MET A 129 7.36 -5.62 14.32
N GLU A 130 8.39 -6.44 14.16
CA GLU A 130 8.44 -7.37 13.04
C GLU A 130 7.33 -8.42 13.18
N VAL A 131 6.62 -8.64 12.08
CA VAL A 131 5.69 -9.72 11.84
C VAL A 131 6.21 -10.54 10.67
N GLU A 132 5.63 -11.72 10.39
CA GLU A 132 6.15 -12.70 9.43
C GLU A 132 6.66 -12.09 8.11
N ASN A 133 5.91 -11.13 7.53
CA ASN A 133 6.22 -10.54 6.23
C ASN A 133 6.45 -9.01 6.26
N GLY A 134 6.69 -8.40 7.41
CA GLY A 134 6.74 -6.95 7.48
C GLY A 134 7.12 -6.35 8.83
N LEU A 135 7.21 -5.03 8.86
CA LEU A 135 7.26 -4.23 10.08
C LEU A 135 5.89 -3.56 10.26
N ALA A 136 5.12 -4.01 11.25
CA ALA A 136 3.84 -3.43 11.61
C ALA A 136 4.07 -2.28 12.61
N VAL A 137 3.53 -1.09 12.33
CA VAL A 137 3.77 0.11 13.14
C VAL A 137 2.45 0.80 13.44
N GLY A 138 2.13 0.95 14.73
CA GLY A 138 1.09 1.86 15.19
C GLY A 138 1.69 3.25 15.39
N TRP A 139 0.98 4.30 14.97
CA TRP A 139 1.50 5.67 15.02
C TRP A 139 0.43 6.68 15.41
N ARG A 140 0.86 7.89 15.80
CA ARG A 140 0.01 9.06 16.03
C ARG A 140 0.68 10.34 15.52
N ARG A 141 -0.10 11.35 15.11
CA ARG A 141 0.49 12.68 14.86
C ARG A 141 0.94 13.29 16.18
N VAL A 142 2.03 14.02 16.13
CA VAL A 142 2.37 14.99 17.18
C VAL A 142 1.48 16.20 16.91
N THR A 143 0.49 16.41 17.78
CA THR A 143 -0.25 17.67 17.83
C THR A 143 0.55 18.65 18.67
N ASP A 144 0.55 19.92 18.28
CA ASP A 144 1.00 21.02 19.14
C ASP A 144 0.12 21.12 20.41
#